data_AF-A0A6G7ZBP6-F1
#
_entry.id   AF-A0A6G7ZBP6-F1
#
_cell.length_a   1.000
_cell.length_b   1.000
_cell.length_c   1.000
_cell.angle_alpha   90.00
_cell.angle_beta   90.00
_cell.angle_gamma   90.00
#
_symmetry.space_group_name_H-M   'P 1'
#
loop_
_entity.id
_entity.type
_entity.pdbx_description
1 polymer ?
#
loop_
_entity_poly.entity_id
_entity_poly.type
_entity_poly.pdbx_seq_one_letter_code
_entity_poly.pdbx_strand_id
1 'polypeptide(L)'
;MNIYQITKQSQLQQLNLQELDALNEAVFDERELLWENTWINGEFTELTEDQREREKHLVKLDQMIIIELNRRNVVIKLEVSKFAHSKGE
;
A
#
# COMPACT_ATOMS: atom_id res chain seq x y z
N MET A 1 4.21 -2.98 -12.32
CA MET A 1 2.76 -3.28 -12.13
C MET A 1 2.00 -1.97 -12.21
N ASN A 2 0.83 -1.91 -12.86
CA ASN A 2 0.04 -0.68 -12.89
C ASN A 2 -0.82 -0.60 -11.62
N ILE A 3 -0.50 0.33 -10.71
CA ILE A 3 -1.15 0.47 -9.39
C ILE A 3 -2.66 0.70 -9.50
N TYR A 4 -3.12 1.31 -10.59
CA TYR A 4 -4.53 1.57 -10.87
C TYR A 4 -5.33 0.32 -11.24
N GLN A 5 -4.66 -0.80 -11.55
CA GLN A 5 -5.32 -2.09 -11.84
C GLN A 5 -5.57 -2.93 -10.60
N ILE A 6 -4.99 -2.54 -9.45
CA ILE A 6 -5.17 -3.25 -8.18
C ILE A 6 -6.40 -2.69 -7.48
N THR A 7 -7.48 -3.46 -7.49
CA THR A 7 -8.78 -3.03 -6.95
C THR A 7 -9.29 -3.96 -5.85
N LYS A 8 -8.63 -5.11 -5.63
CA LYS A 8 -9.07 -6.17 -4.71
C LYS A 8 -7.93 -6.70 -3.84
N GLN A 9 -8.24 -7.07 -2.60
CA GLN A 9 -7.27 -7.65 -1.65
C GLN A 9 -6.59 -8.92 -2.19
N SER A 10 -7.34 -9.74 -2.93
CA SER A 10 -6.81 -10.98 -3.51
C SER A 10 -5.64 -10.76 -4.47
N GLN A 11 -5.55 -9.58 -5.11
CA GLN A 11 -4.43 -9.25 -5.99
C GLN A 11 -3.17 -8.93 -5.18
N LEU A 12 -3.29 -8.23 -4.05
CA LEU A 12 -2.17 -7.95 -3.13
C LEU A 12 -1.60 -9.24 -2.52
N GLN A 13 -2.46 -10.22 -2.25
CA GLN A 13 -2.06 -11.51 -1.70
C GLN A 13 -1.17 -12.33 -2.65
N GLN A 14 -1.21 -12.03 -3.95
CA GLN A 14 -0.38 -12.68 -4.96
C GLN A 14 1.04 -12.09 -5.02
N LEU A 15 1.24 -10.89 -4.47
CA LEU A 15 2.54 -10.22 -4.45
C LEU A 15 3.43 -10.81 -3.37
N ASN A 16 4.72 -10.97 -3.65
CA ASN A 16 5.70 -11.25 -2.60
C ASN A 16 5.96 -10.00 -1.71
N LEU A 17 6.78 -10.11 -0.67
CA LEU A 17 7.03 -8.99 0.25
C LEU A 17 7.71 -7.79 -0.43
N GLN A 18 8.67 -8.04 -1.32
CA GLN A 18 9.37 -6.97 -2.03
C GLN A 18 8.45 -6.25 -3.03
N GLU A 19 7.58 -6.99 -3.71
CA GLU A 19 6.57 -6.42 -4.60
C GLU A 19 5.51 -5.61 -3.84
N LEU A 20 5.15 -6.04 -2.64
CA LEU A 20 4.22 -5.33 -1.77
C LEU A 20 4.83 -4.04 -1.20
N ASP A 21 6.12 -4.08 -0.85
CA ASP A 21 6.88 -2.92 -0.38
C ASP A 21 7.06 -1.88 -1.51
N ALA A 22 7.46 -2.32 -2.71
CA ALA A 22 7.54 -1.45 -3.88
C ALA A 22 6.19 -0.84 -4.28
N LEU A 23 5.09 -1.59 -4.10
CA LEU A 23 3.75 -1.06 -4.30
C LEU A 23 3.40 0.00 -3.24
N ASN A 24 3.81 -0.19 -1.99
CA ASN A 24 3.60 0.77 -0.91
C ASN A 24 4.31 2.11 -1.22
N GLU A 25 5.57 2.04 -1.63
CA GLU A 25 6.35 3.21 -2.06
C GLU A 25 5.68 3.92 -3.25
N ALA A 26 5.30 3.19 -4.29
CA ALA A 26 4.64 3.77 -5.46
C ALA A 26 3.30 4.46 -5.13
N VAL A 27 2.52 3.92 -4.18
CA VAL A 27 1.26 4.55 -3.72
C VAL A 27 1.54 5.82 -2.94
N PHE A 28 2.60 5.85 -2.14
CA PHE A 28 3.02 7.03 -1.42
C PHE A 28 3.46 8.15 -2.38
N ASP A 29 4.35 7.84 -3.33
CA ASP A 29 4.86 8.80 -4.31
C ASP A 29 3.73 9.43 -5.16
N GLU A 30 2.76 8.62 -5.60
CA GLU A 30 1.62 9.11 -6.37
C GLU A 30 0.70 10.03 -5.54
N ARG A 31 0.55 9.76 -4.24
CA ARG A 31 -0.22 10.64 -3.34
C ARG A 31 0.52 11.95 -3.07
N GLU A 32 1.83 11.90 -2.88
CA GLU A 32 2.67 13.09 -2.72
C GLU A 32 2.56 13.98 -3.97
N LEU A 33 2.72 13.41 -5.16
CA LEU A 33 2.54 14.12 -6.43
C LEU A 33 1.15 14.77 -6.56
N LEU A 34 0.08 14.07 -6.16
CA LEU A 34 -1.26 14.66 -6.17
C LEU A 34 -1.34 15.88 -5.25
N TRP A 35 -0.73 15.80 -4.07
CA TRP A 35 -0.73 16.89 -3.10
C TRP A 35 0.15 18.06 -3.55
N GLU A 36 1.33 17.81 -4.11
CA GLU A 36 2.18 18.84 -4.70
C GLU A 36 1.43 19.61 -5.80
N ASN A 37 0.65 18.90 -6.62
CA ASN A 37 -0.18 19.52 -7.65
C ASN A 37 -1.34 20.38 -7.10
N THR A 38 -1.72 20.21 -5.83
CA THR A 38 -2.68 21.12 -5.17
C THR A 38 -2.04 22.42 -4.69
N TRP A 39 -0.72 22.55 -4.71
CA TRP A 39 0.01 23.74 -4.27
C TRP A 39 0.81 24.35 -5.41
N ILE A 40 0.20 25.29 -6.14
CA ILE A 40 0.80 25.94 -7.30
C ILE A 40 1.12 27.39 -6.94
N ASN A 41 2.39 27.79 -7.05
CA ASN A 41 2.85 29.15 -6.71
C ASN A 41 2.49 29.59 -5.27
N GLY A 42 2.37 28.65 -4.33
CA GLY A 42 1.97 28.92 -2.94
C GLY A 42 0.48 29.09 -2.73
N GLU A 43 -0.35 28.91 -3.77
CA GLU A 43 -1.80 28.92 -3.67
C GLU A 43 -2.37 27.50 -3.72
N PHE A 44 -3.37 27.25 -2.87
CA PHE A 44 -4.09 26.00 -2.87
C PHE A 44 -5.08 25.94 -4.05
N THR A 45 -4.96 24.89 -4.84
CA THR A 45 -5.86 24.56 -5.95
C THR A 45 -6.59 23.26 -5.62
N GLU A 46 -7.92 23.27 -5.70
CA GLU A 46 -8.71 22.06 -5.49
C GLU A 46 -8.39 20.99 -6.54
N LEU A 47 -8.41 19.73 -6.10
CA LEU A 47 -8.31 18.57 -6.99
C LEU A 47 -9.49 18.56 -7.98
N THR A 48 -9.20 18.24 -9.24
CA THR A 48 -10.22 17.91 -10.24
C THR A 48 -10.99 16.65 -9.83
N GLU A 49 -12.13 16.38 -10.48
CA GLU A 49 -12.91 15.16 -10.22
C GLU A 49 -12.07 13.89 -10.44
N ASP A 50 -11.36 13.80 -11.56
CA ASP A 50 -10.44 12.70 -11.87
C ASP A 50 -9.35 12.55 -10.81
N GLN A 51 -8.78 13.66 -10.33
CA GLN A 51 -7.75 13.63 -9.28
C GLN A 51 -8.33 13.17 -7.93
N ARG A 52 -9.55 13.57 -7.58
CA ARG A 52 -10.25 13.09 -6.38
C ARG A 52 -10.56 11.59 -6.47
N GLU A 53 -10.94 11.09 -7.64
CA GLU A 53 -11.15 9.66 -7.83
C GLU A 53 -9.86 8.86 -7.68
N ARG A 54 -8.74 9.37 -8.23
CA ARG A 54 -7.42 8.78 -8.03
C ARG A 54 -7.00 8.80 -6.57
N GLU A 55 -7.19 9.91 -5.87
CA GLU A 55 -6.90 10.00 -4.44
C GLU A 55 -7.70 8.95 -3.65
N LYS A 56 -9.00 8.82 -3.90
CA LYS A 56 -9.84 7.79 -3.25
C LYS A 56 -9.31 6.38 -3.52
N HIS A 57 -8.90 6.09 -4.75
CA HIS A 57 -8.31 4.80 -5.11
C HIS A 57 -7.00 4.54 -4.35
N LEU A 58 -6.10 5.53 -4.34
CA LEU A 58 -4.80 5.43 -3.67
C LEU A 58 -4.95 5.27 -2.15
N VAL A 59 -5.86 6.01 -1.50
CA VAL A 59 -6.17 5.86 -0.07
C VAL A 59 -6.68 4.45 0.25
N LYS A 60 -7.57 3.92 -0.58
CA LYS A 60 -8.08 2.57 -0.40
C LYS A 60 -6.98 1.51 -0.57
N LEU A 61 -6.12 1.72 -1.57
CA LEU A 61 -5.01 0.80 -1.85
C LEU A 61 -3.97 0.82 -0.72
N ASP A 62 -3.62 1.99 -0.20
CA ASP A 62 -2.77 2.19 0.98
C ASP A 62 -3.29 1.39 2.20
N GLN A 63 -4.58 1.54 2.52
CA GLN A 63 -5.20 0.76 3.60
C GLN A 63 -5.09 -0.75 3.39
N MET A 64 -5.32 -1.22 2.15
CA MET A 64 -5.24 -2.63 1.80
C MET A 64 -3.81 -3.18 1.89
N ILE A 65 -2.80 -2.38 1.54
CA ILE A 65 -1.38 -2.70 1.68
C ILE A 65 -1.00 -2.81 3.17
N ILE A 66 -1.38 -1.83 4.00
CA ILE A 66 -1.12 -1.85 5.45
C ILE A 66 -1.73 -3.09 6.11
N ILE A 67 -2.97 -3.44 5.75
CA ILE A 67 -3.62 -4.66 6.25
C ILE A 67 -2.82 -5.91 5.87
N GLU A 68 -2.35 -5.99 4.62
CA GLU A 68 -1.58 -7.14 4.14
C GLU A 68 -0.20 -7.24 4.80
N LEU A 69 0.51 -6.11 4.96
CA LEU A 69 1.79 -6.05 5.67
C LEU A 69 1.63 -6.48 7.13
N ASN A 70 0.61 -5.97 7.83
CA ASN A 70 0.32 -6.37 9.21
C ASN A 70 -0.03 -7.86 9.31
N ARG A 71 -0.85 -8.38 8.38
CA ARG A 71 -1.16 -9.81 8.31
C ARG A 71 0.11 -10.65 8.13
N ARG A 72 0.99 -10.29 7.20
CA ARG A 72 2.24 -11.02 6.94
C ARG A 72 3.20 -10.94 8.12
N ASN A 73 3.29 -9.80 8.79
CA ASN A 73 4.09 -9.64 10.01
C ASN A 73 3.57 -10.56 11.14
N VAL A 74 2.24 -10.66 11.31
CA VAL A 74 1.62 -11.63 12.24
C VAL A 74 1.93 -13.07 11.83
N VAL A 75 1.84 -13.41 10.55
CA VAL A 75 2.18 -14.76 10.04
C VAL A 75 3.64 -15.11 10.30
N ILE A 76 4.58 -14.21 9.97
CA ILE A 76 6.02 -14.41 10.22
C ILE A 76 6.27 -14.62 11.72
N LYS A 77 5.66 -13.81 12.60
CA LYS A 77 5.80 -13.97 14.06
C LYS A 77 5.31 -15.34 14.52
N LEU A 78 4.15 -15.80 14.04
CA LEU A 78 3.62 -17.11 14.37
C LEU A 78 4.49 -18.26 13.83
N GLU A 79 5.03 -18.12 12.62
CA GLU A 79 5.94 -19.10 12.02
C GLU A 79 7.26 -19.19 12.78
N VAL A 80 7.86 -18.05 13.15
CA VAL A 80 9.07 -17.98 13.98
C VAL A 80 8.81 -18.60 15.36
N SER A 81 7.67 -18.29 15.99
CA SER A 81 7.30 -18.90 17.28
C SER A 81 7.12 -20.42 17.20
N LYS A 82 6.51 -20.94 16.13
CA LYS A 82 6.37 -22.38 15.89
C LYS A 82 7.70 -23.06 15.62
N PHE A 83 8.57 -22.44 14.82
CA PHE A 83 9.90 -22.97 14.51
C PHE A 83 10.82 -22.99 15.74
N ALA A 84 10.72 -21.98 16.60
CA ALA A 84 11.46 -21.94 17.86
C ALA A 84 11.02 -23.08 18.81
N HIS A 85 9.73 -23.42 18.86
CA HIS A 85 9.25 -24.58 19.62
C HIS A 85 9.70 -25.91 19.03
N SER A 86 9.77 -26.04 17.70
CA SER A 86 10.13 -27.31 17.05
C SER A 86 11.62 -27.66 17.05
N LYS A 87 12.50 -26.76 17.54
CA LYS A 87 13.96 -27.00 17.67
C LYS A 87 14.42 -27.13 19.13
N GLY A 88 13.49 -27.06 20.08
CA GLY A 88 13.74 -27.19 21.51
C GLY A 88 13.38 -28.56 22.10
N GLU A 89 12.99 -29.53 21.26
CA GLU A 89 12.74 -30.93 21.63
C GLU A 89 13.81 -31.86 21.04
#